data_AF-A0AAW6S0S5-F1
#
_entry.id   AF-A0AAW6S0S5-F1
#
_cell.length_a   1.000
_cell.length_b   1.000
_cell.length_c   1.000
_cell.angle_alpha   90.00
_cell.angle_beta   90.00
_cell.angle_gamma   90.00
#
_symmetry.space_group_name_H-M   'P 1'
#
loop_
_entity.id
_entity.type
_entity.pdbx_description
1 polymer ?
#
loop_
_entity_poly.entity_id
_entity_poly.type
_entity_poly.pdbx_seq_one_letter_code
_entity_poly.pdbx_strand_id
1 'polypeptide(L)'
;MKIRLIASLIVVFFFLIQGCRQNSDLNPEDYFSGQQLILARAIESGNMDEVKKFLPKTDLNKPGQHDMTLLFWALTNTLYDKKTQPRLHIVTELIKAGADPLQPRPNGKSSPAEFVLMADSGDWIKAMLDGGLSPNAKDYVFNKPIIFQTLEAKNTETLKAMLDRGSNIDITDSLGETLLINAFDFHSYDHVFLLLERGADPDIRADNGWALGNQLQRFLERAKKDSDEYKNLIAIKESLIRHGGKWPPEPVKRGIE
;
A
#
# COMPACT_ATOMS: atom_id res chain seq x y z
N MET A 1 48.27 -5.17 -15.82
CA MET A 1 47.68 -4.55 -14.60
C MET A 1 46.21 -4.97 -14.53
N LYS A 2 45.87 -5.89 -13.63
CA LYS A 2 44.50 -6.42 -13.46
C LYS A 2 43.72 -5.44 -12.57
N ILE A 3 42.66 -4.82 -13.09
CA ILE A 3 41.70 -4.06 -12.27
C ILE A 3 40.54 -5.01 -11.96
N ARG A 4 40.38 -5.32 -10.68
CA ARG A 4 39.26 -6.09 -10.13
C ARG A 4 38.03 -5.18 -10.07
N LEU A 5 36.97 -5.51 -10.80
CA LEU A 5 35.64 -4.95 -10.57
C LEU A 5 34.96 -5.76 -9.46
N ILE A 6 34.60 -5.09 -8.37
CA ILE A 6 33.74 -5.63 -7.31
C ILE A 6 32.42 -4.84 -7.37
N ALA A 7 31.33 -5.57 -7.16
CA ALA A 7 29.98 -5.13 -6.80
C ALA A 7 29.10 -4.48 -7.88
N SER A 8 28.13 -5.26 -8.36
CA SER A 8 26.72 -5.03 -8.01
C SER A 8 25.91 -6.27 -8.36
N LEU A 9 25.57 -7.05 -7.34
CA LEU A 9 24.74 -8.24 -7.45
C LEU A 9 23.26 -7.80 -7.56
N ILE A 10 22.87 -7.25 -8.71
CA ILE A 10 21.47 -6.95 -9.05
C ILE A 10 20.99 -8.02 -10.02
N VAL A 11 20.79 -9.26 -9.55
CA VAL A 11 19.90 -10.25 -10.17
C VAL A 11 19.49 -11.29 -9.11
N VAL A 12 18.64 -10.88 -8.17
CA VAL A 12 17.81 -11.77 -7.35
C VAL A 12 16.49 -11.01 -7.24
N PHE A 13 15.50 -11.19 -8.11
CA PHE A 13 14.51 -12.27 -8.00
C PHE A 13 13.61 -12.26 -9.26
N PHE A 14 14.17 -12.60 -10.43
CA PHE A 14 13.42 -12.66 -11.70
C PHE A 14 13.42 -14.08 -12.33
N PHE A 15 13.48 -15.12 -11.49
CA PHE A 15 13.31 -16.52 -11.89
C PHE A 15 12.37 -17.26 -10.95
N LEU A 16 11.07 -16.97 -11.03
CA LEU A 16 9.99 -17.93 -10.70
C LEU A 16 8.76 -17.79 -11.62
N ILE A 17 8.91 -17.15 -12.78
CA ILE A 17 7.85 -17.06 -13.78
C ILE A 17 8.37 -17.70 -15.07
N GLN A 18 8.28 -19.02 -15.10
CA GLN A 18 8.08 -19.92 -16.26
C GLN A 18 8.78 -21.25 -15.98
N GLY A 19 7.99 -22.25 -15.62
CA GLY A 19 8.44 -23.64 -15.59
C GLY A 19 8.22 -24.42 -14.30
N CYS A 20 7.08 -24.24 -13.60
CA CYS A 20 6.46 -25.29 -12.80
C CYS A 20 4.95 -24.99 -12.64
N ARG A 21 4.11 -25.78 -13.30
CA ARG A 21 2.74 -26.01 -12.84
C ARG A 21 2.84 -26.68 -11.47
N GLN A 22 2.48 -25.98 -10.41
CA GLN A 22 2.05 -26.60 -9.16
C GLN A 22 1.13 -25.63 -8.45
N ASN A 23 -0.16 -25.97 -8.40
CA ASN A 23 -1.01 -25.58 -7.29
C ASN A 23 -0.19 -25.82 -6.01
N SER A 24 0.27 -24.75 -5.36
CA SER A 24 0.48 -24.81 -3.93
C SER A 24 -0.90 -24.60 -3.35
N ASP A 25 -1.74 -25.64 -3.42
CA ASP A 25 -2.96 -25.69 -2.63
C ASP A 25 -2.48 -25.75 -1.19
N LEU A 26 -2.30 -24.57 -0.58
CA LEU A 26 -2.00 -24.45 0.83
C LEU A 26 -3.05 -25.29 1.56
N ASN A 27 -2.63 -26.22 2.41
CA ASN A 27 -3.56 -27.06 3.14
C ASN A 27 -3.83 -26.41 4.51
N PRO A 28 -5.08 -26.08 4.87
CA PRO A 28 -5.35 -25.40 6.14
C PRO A 28 -4.86 -26.20 7.36
N GLU A 29 -4.77 -27.52 7.25
CA GLU A 29 -4.22 -28.44 8.26
C GLU A 29 -2.74 -28.19 8.59
N ASP A 30 -1.97 -27.64 7.65
CA ASP A 30 -0.54 -27.34 7.86
C ASP A 30 -0.37 -26.10 8.76
N TYR A 31 -1.40 -25.26 8.85
CA TYR A 31 -1.37 -23.97 9.54
C TYR A 31 -2.24 -23.93 10.79
N PHE A 32 -3.37 -24.61 10.78
CA PHE A 32 -4.41 -24.43 11.79
C PHE A 32 -4.83 -25.75 12.43
N SER A 33 -5.29 -25.65 13.68
CA SER A 33 -5.87 -26.77 14.44
C SER A 33 -7.08 -26.30 15.22
N GLY A 34 -7.87 -27.24 15.76
CA GLY A 34 -9.05 -26.92 16.58
C GLY A 34 -10.05 -26.02 15.87
N GLN A 35 -10.52 -24.97 16.56
CA GLN A 35 -11.50 -24.02 16.02
C GLN A 35 -10.95 -23.21 14.82
N GLN A 36 -9.65 -22.88 14.82
CA GLN A 36 -9.04 -22.18 13.71
C GLN A 36 -9.09 -23.00 12.42
N LEU A 37 -8.87 -24.32 12.50
CA LEU A 37 -8.96 -25.20 11.33
C LEU A 37 -10.38 -25.29 10.76
N ILE A 38 -11.38 -25.36 11.64
CA ILE A 38 -12.79 -25.37 11.21
C ILE A 38 -13.12 -24.08 10.47
N LEU A 39 -12.73 -22.93 11.02
CA LEU A 39 -12.95 -21.64 10.39
C LEU A 39 -12.12 -21.49 9.10
N ALA A 40 -10.87 -21.94 9.05
CA ALA A 40 -10.03 -21.89 7.86
C ALA A 40 -10.62 -22.67 6.68
N ARG A 41 -11.21 -23.86 6.91
CA ARG A 41 -11.94 -24.62 5.88
C ARG A 41 -13.24 -23.96 5.44
N ALA A 42 -13.96 -23.30 6.35
CA ALA A 42 -15.14 -22.50 6.00
C ALA A 42 -14.75 -21.30 5.11
N ILE A 43 -13.64 -20.64 5.45
CA ILE A 43 -13.04 -19.57 4.65
C ILE A 43 -12.65 -20.11 3.27
N GLU A 44 -11.93 -21.24 3.19
CA GLU A 44 -11.43 -21.87 1.96
C GLU A 44 -12.57 -22.36 1.04
N SER A 45 -13.67 -22.86 1.60
CA SER A 45 -14.86 -23.23 0.80
C SER A 45 -15.74 -22.06 0.40
N GLY A 46 -15.49 -20.85 0.93
CA GLY A 46 -16.33 -19.67 0.71
C GLY A 46 -17.70 -19.73 1.40
N ASN A 47 -17.86 -20.63 2.39
CA ASN A 47 -19.12 -20.83 3.10
C ASN A 47 -19.34 -19.76 4.18
N MET A 48 -20.02 -18.66 3.80
CA MET A 48 -20.28 -17.53 4.69
C MET A 48 -21.08 -17.89 5.94
N ASP A 49 -22.03 -18.83 5.85
CA ASP A 49 -22.86 -19.21 6.99
C ASP A 49 -22.03 -19.92 8.07
N GLU A 50 -21.14 -20.83 7.66
CA GLU A 50 -20.20 -21.47 8.58
C GLU A 50 -19.14 -20.49 9.10
N VAL A 51 -18.66 -19.55 8.26
CA VAL A 51 -17.77 -18.46 8.73
C VAL A 51 -18.44 -17.70 9.87
N LYS A 52 -19.66 -17.18 9.68
CA LYS A 52 -20.38 -16.40 10.71
C LYS A 52 -20.62 -17.18 11.99
N LYS A 53 -20.89 -18.48 11.89
CA LYS A 53 -21.10 -19.37 13.05
C LYS A 53 -19.84 -19.59 13.89
N PHE A 54 -18.65 -19.57 13.28
CA PHE A 54 -17.38 -19.84 13.95
C PHE A 54 -16.54 -18.59 14.26
N LEU A 55 -16.83 -17.45 13.64
CA LEU A 55 -16.22 -16.14 13.97
C LEU A 55 -16.23 -15.84 15.49
N PRO A 56 -17.38 -15.83 16.20
CA PRO A 56 -17.41 -15.45 17.62
C PRO A 56 -16.79 -16.49 18.56
N LYS A 57 -16.38 -17.65 18.03
CA LYS A 57 -15.83 -18.76 18.80
C LYS A 57 -14.34 -18.94 18.62
N THR A 58 -13.71 -18.16 17.74
CA THR A 58 -12.32 -18.35 17.35
C THR A 58 -11.52 -17.10 17.67
N ASP A 59 -10.36 -17.25 18.32
CA ASP A 59 -9.40 -16.16 18.43
C ASP A 59 -8.79 -15.88 17.06
N LEU A 60 -9.16 -14.75 16.47
CA LEU A 60 -8.81 -14.37 15.10
C LEU A 60 -7.38 -13.84 14.97
N ASN A 61 -6.77 -13.40 16.08
CA ASN A 61 -5.47 -12.73 16.10
C ASN A 61 -4.36 -13.63 16.65
N LYS A 62 -4.71 -14.75 17.29
CA LYS A 62 -3.73 -15.79 17.59
C LYS A 62 -3.22 -16.43 16.28
N PRO A 63 -1.93 -16.34 15.94
CA PRO A 63 -1.41 -17.02 14.77
C PRO A 63 -1.46 -18.55 14.95
N GLY A 64 -1.64 -19.25 13.83
CA GLY A 64 -1.42 -20.69 13.70
C GLY A 64 0.08 -21.01 13.53
N GLN A 65 0.38 -22.15 12.91
CA GLN A 65 1.75 -22.51 12.54
C GLN A 65 2.32 -21.54 11.49
N HIS A 66 3.64 -21.38 11.48
CA HIS A 66 4.36 -20.47 10.58
C HIS A 66 3.83 -19.02 10.62
N ASP A 67 3.30 -18.61 11.77
CA ASP A 67 2.71 -17.29 12.01
C ASP A 67 1.48 -16.96 11.12
N MET A 68 0.80 -17.98 10.57
CA MET A 68 -0.37 -17.78 9.70
C MET A 68 -1.58 -17.29 10.49
N THR A 69 -2.11 -16.12 10.12
CA THR A 69 -3.36 -15.60 10.66
C THR A 69 -4.55 -16.00 9.78
N LEU A 70 -5.74 -16.11 10.38
CA LEU A 70 -6.97 -16.41 9.62
C LEU A 70 -7.31 -15.31 8.61
N LEU A 71 -6.95 -14.06 8.90
CA LEU A 71 -7.13 -12.96 7.97
C LEU A 71 -6.19 -13.08 6.76
N PHE A 72 -4.92 -13.40 6.97
CA PHE A 72 -4.01 -13.61 5.85
C PHE A 72 -4.37 -14.86 5.05
N TRP A 73 -4.86 -15.93 5.70
CA TRP A 73 -5.44 -17.10 5.03
C TRP A 73 -6.66 -16.76 4.16
N ALA A 74 -7.57 -15.92 4.65
CA ALA A 74 -8.70 -15.45 3.84
C ALA A 74 -8.22 -14.65 2.62
N LEU A 75 -7.19 -13.81 2.81
CA LEU A 75 -6.61 -13.02 1.74
C LEU A 75 -5.95 -13.91 0.67
N THR A 76 -5.17 -14.92 1.03
CA THR A 76 -4.57 -15.85 0.05
C THR A 76 -5.65 -16.54 -0.79
N ASN A 77 -6.75 -16.95 -0.17
CA ASN A 77 -7.91 -17.53 -0.86
C ASN A 77 -8.65 -16.55 -1.80
N THR A 78 -8.47 -15.23 -1.65
CA THR A 78 -8.99 -14.24 -2.61
C THR A 78 -8.06 -14.02 -3.80
N LEU A 79 -6.74 -14.18 -3.60
CA LEU A 79 -5.70 -13.93 -4.59
C LEU A 79 -5.67 -15.03 -5.66
N TYR A 80 -5.90 -16.29 -5.26
CA TYR A 80 -5.86 -17.45 -6.15
C TYR A 80 -7.16 -17.66 -6.95
N ASP A 81 -8.32 -17.26 -6.42
CA ASP A 81 -9.64 -17.50 -7.01
C ASP A 81 -10.33 -16.22 -7.53
N LYS A 82 -9.55 -15.29 -8.11
CA LYS A 82 -10.03 -14.11 -8.86
C LYS A 82 -10.93 -13.10 -8.11
N LYS A 83 -10.69 -12.84 -6.81
CA LYS A 83 -11.36 -11.75 -6.04
C LYS A 83 -12.89 -11.75 -6.12
N THR A 84 -13.53 -12.92 -6.02
CA THR A 84 -14.99 -12.97 -6.05
C THR A 84 -15.60 -12.21 -4.87
N GLN A 85 -16.78 -11.60 -5.08
CA GLN A 85 -17.50 -10.84 -4.05
C GLN A 85 -17.69 -11.64 -2.74
N PRO A 86 -18.04 -12.94 -2.76
CA PRO A 86 -18.14 -13.73 -1.52
C PRO A 86 -16.83 -13.79 -0.73
N ARG A 87 -15.68 -13.93 -1.40
CA ARG A 87 -14.36 -14.01 -0.75
C ARG A 87 -13.97 -12.68 -0.11
N LEU A 88 -14.18 -11.58 -0.83
CA LEU A 88 -13.96 -10.24 -0.28
C LEU A 88 -14.88 -9.98 0.92
N HIS A 89 -16.13 -10.44 0.87
CA HIS A 89 -17.05 -10.31 2.00
C HIS A 89 -16.57 -11.08 3.24
N ILE A 90 -15.90 -12.24 3.09
CA ILE A 90 -15.27 -12.96 4.22
C ILE A 90 -14.18 -12.11 4.88
N VAL A 91 -13.32 -11.45 4.09
CA VAL A 91 -12.30 -10.52 4.62
C VAL A 91 -12.95 -9.40 5.43
N THR A 92 -14.02 -8.80 4.90
CA THR A 92 -14.79 -7.76 5.59
C THR A 92 -15.36 -8.26 6.92
N GLU A 93 -16.00 -9.43 6.95
CA GLU A 93 -16.63 -9.96 8.17
C GLU A 93 -15.60 -10.41 9.23
N LEU A 94 -14.43 -10.91 8.81
CA LEU A 94 -13.32 -11.21 9.74
C LEU A 94 -12.86 -9.94 10.47
N ILE A 95 -12.67 -8.84 9.76
CA ILE A 95 -12.21 -7.58 10.37
C ILE A 95 -13.30 -6.97 11.26
N LYS A 96 -14.57 -7.02 10.85
CA LYS A 96 -15.70 -6.60 11.71
C LYS A 96 -15.76 -7.41 13.00
N ALA A 97 -15.37 -8.69 12.96
CA ALA A 97 -15.30 -9.57 14.12
C ALA A 97 -14.02 -9.39 14.95
N GLY A 98 -13.13 -8.46 14.58
CA GLY A 98 -11.94 -8.08 15.34
C GLY A 98 -10.63 -8.71 14.87
N ALA A 99 -10.60 -9.32 13.67
CA ALA A 99 -9.33 -9.70 13.06
C ALA A 99 -8.51 -8.44 12.73
N ASP A 100 -7.25 -8.40 13.15
CA ASP A 100 -6.38 -7.25 12.99
C ASP A 100 -5.70 -7.24 11.60
N PRO A 101 -6.06 -6.30 10.71
CA PRO A 101 -5.46 -6.18 9.37
C PRO A 101 -4.01 -5.68 9.37
N LEU A 102 -3.51 -5.17 10.50
CA LEU A 102 -2.16 -4.65 10.68
C LEU A 102 -1.23 -5.66 11.38
N GLN A 103 -1.74 -6.81 11.81
CA GLN A 103 -0.90 -7.88 12.35
C GLN A 103 0.07 -8.40 11.26
N PRO A 104 1.37 -8.55 11.54
CA PRO A 104 2.33 -9.06 10.55
C PRO A 104 1.93 -10.42 10.00
N ARG A 105 2.13 -10.61 8.69
CA ARG A 105 1.87 -11.87 7.98
C ARG A 105 3.07 -12.83 8.11
N PRO A 106 2.87 -14.14 7.84
CA PRO A 106 3.92 -15.15 7.83
C PRO A 106 5.20 -14.73 7.12
N ASN A 107 6.35 -14.98 7.76
CA ASN A 107 7.69 -14.78 7.20
C ASN A 107 7.93 -13.36 6.63
N GLY A 108 7.17 -12.36 7.08
CA GLY A 108 7.21 -10.99 6.58
C GLY A 108 7.09 -9.97 7.71
N LYS A 109 7.59 -8.75 7.46
CA LYS A 109 7.46 -7.63 8.41
C LYS A 109 6.22 -6.78 8.17
N SER A 110 5.64 -6.81 6.96
CA SER A 110 4.41 -6.07 6.68
C SER A 110 3.18 -6.89 7.04
N SER A 111 2.04 -6.24 7.16
CA SER A 111 0.72 -6.80 7.47
C SER A 111 -0.08 -7.17 6.21
N PRO A 112 -1.24 -7.86 6.34
CA PRO A 112 -2.19 -8.06 5.26
C PRO A 112 -2.61 -6.75 4.57
N ALA A 113 -2.90 -5.69 5.33
CA ALA A 113 -3.26 -4.39 4.77
C ALA A 113 -2.12 -3.79 3.94
N GLU A 114 -0.91 -3.73 4.51
CA GLU A 114 0.26 -3.22 3.79
C GLU A 114 0.60 -4.04 2.55
N PHE A 115 0.37 -5.36 2.58
CA PHE A 115 0.59 -6.23 1.43
C PHE A 115 -0.34 -5.89 0.26
N VAL A 116 -1.63 -5.70 0.51
CA VAL A 116 -2.60 -5.39 -0.55
C VAL A 116 -2.52 -3.96 -1.05
N LEU A 117 -1.96 -3.05 -0.24
CA LEU A 117 -1.77 -1.65 -0.63
C LEU A 117 -0.77 -1.48 -1.78
N MET A 118 0.15 -2.42 -1.96
CA MET A 118 1.10 -2.43 -3.09
C MET A 118 0.50 -3.07 -4.36
N ALA A 119 -0.75 -3.55 -4.31
CA ALA A 119 -1.38 -4.22 -5.44
C ALA A 119 -2.01 -3.23 -6.44
N ASP A 120 -2.28 -3.69 -7.65
CA ASP A 120 -2.81 -2.89 -8.77
C ASP A 120 -4.36 -2.80 -8.79
N SER A 121 -5.00 -3.07 -7.66
CA SER A 121 -6.46 -3.13 -7.54
C SER A 121 -6.91 -2.85 -6.11
N GLY A 122 -7.83 -1.89 -6.00
CA GLY A 122 -8.37 -1.47 -4.72
C GLY A 122 -9.39 -2.42 -4.07
N ASP A 123 -9.71 -3.57 -4.68
CA ASP A 123 -10.80 -4.43 -4.18
C ASP A 123 -10.52 -5.02 -2.80
N TRP A 124 -9.30 -5.48 -2.56
CA TRP A 124 -8.90 -6.04 -1.27
C TRP A 124 -8.90 -5.00 -0.17
N ILE A 125 -8.30 -3.83 -0.43
CA ILE A 125 -8.25 -2.77 0.58
C ILE A 125 -9.64 -2.20 0.85
N LYS A 126 -10.52 -2.08 -0.16
CA LYS A 126 -11.94 -1.73 0.04
C LYS A 126 -12.61 -2.70 1.01
N ALA A 127 -12.42 -4.01 0.85
CA ALA A 127 -12.99 -5.01 1.73
C ALA A 127 -12.48 -4.86 3.18
N MET A 128 -11.21 -4.53 3.37
CA MET A 128 -10.64 -4.29 4.69
C MET A 128 -11.18 -2.99 5.33
N LEU A 129 -11.27 -1.92 4.56
CA LEU A 129 -11.84 -0.63 4.98
C LEU A 129 -13.33 -0.77 5.33
N ASP A 130 -14.11 -1.51 4.52
CA ASP A 130 -15.50 -1.87 4.83
C ASP A 130 -15.62 -2.75 6.08
N GLY A 131 -14.54 -3.44 6.44
CA GLY A 131 -14.43 -4.25 7.64
C GLY A 131 -14.15 -3.45 8.91
N GLY A 132 -13.70 -2.20 8.79
CA GLY A 132 -13.34 -1.35 9.92
C GLY A 132 -11.85 -1.03 10.04
N LEU A 133 -11.01 -1.40 9.07
CA LEU A 133 -9.65 -0.84 8.99
C LEU A 133 -9.75 0.69 8.88
N SER A 134 -9.05 1.40 9.77
CA SER A 134 -8.97 2.86 9.67
C SER A 134 -8.21 3.25 8.40
N PRO A 135 -8.74 4.16 7.56
CA PRO A 135 -8.04 4.66 6.36
C PRO A 135 -6.80 5.51 6.71
N ASN A 136 -6.64 5.88 7.99
CA ASN A 136 -5.52 6.64 8.55
C ASN A 136 -4.66 5.79 9.51
N ALA A 137 -4.80 4.46 9.45
CA ALA A 137 -3.98 3.55 10.23
C ALA A 137 -2.49 3.74 9.95
N LYS A 138 -1.68 3.38 10.95
CA LYS A 138 -0.23 3.35 10.85
C LYS A 138 0.24 1.91 11.03
N ASP A 139 1.29 1.53 10.32
CA ASP A 139 1.89 0.20 10.49
C ASP A 139 2.52 0.07 11.89
N TYR A 140 2.64 -1.17 12.39
CA TYR A 140 3.17 -1.43 13.72
C TYR A 140 4.71 -1.41 13.82
N VAL A 141 5.42 -1.44 12.70
CA VAL A 141 6.89 -1.58 12.68
C VAL A 141 7.56 -0.22 12.72
N PHE A 142 7.11 0.70 11.89
CA PHE A 142 7.70 2.02 11.67
C PHE A 142 6.75 3.16 12.04
N ASN A 143 5.51 2.87 12.43
CA ASN A 143 4.50 3.88 12.74
C ASN A 143 4.27 4.84 11.55
N LYS A 144 4.38 4.33 10.32
CA LYS A 144 4.15 5.07 9.07
C LYS A 144 2.68 4.92 8.66
N PRO A 145 2.01 5.99 8.20
CA PRO A 145 0.67 5.86 7.66
C PRO A 145 0.63 4.86 6.51
N ILE A 146 -0.28 3.87 6.57
CA ILE A 146 -0.27 2.76 5.62
C ILE A 146 -0.57 3.21 4.18
N ILE A 147 -1.22 4.36 3.98
CA ILE A 147 -1.48 4.90 2.64
C ILE A 147 -0.19 5.11 1.83
N PHE A 148 0.97 5.31 2.47
CA PHE A 148 2.24 5.46 1.74
C PHE A 148 2.64 4.20 0.97
N GLN A 149 2.10 3.03 1.32
CA GLN A 149 2.47 1.79 0.64
C GLN A 149 1.85 1.71 -0.75
N THR A 150 0.87 2.59 -1.07
CA THR A 150 0.30 2.68 -2.42
C THR A 150 1.31 3.18 -3.45
N LEU A 151 2.40 3.83 -3.04
CA LEU A 151 3.43 4.32 -3.96
C LEU A 151 4.20 3.20 -4.68
N GLU A 152 4.21 2.00 -4.09
CA GLU A 152 4.80 0.80 -4.69
C GLU A 152 3.83 0.11 -5.68
N ALA A 153 2.57 0.56 -5.76
CA ALA A 153 1.60 0.01 -6.69
C ALA A 153 1.86 0.49 -8.12
N LYS A 154 1.61 -0.40 -9.10
CA LYS A 154 1.79 -0.09 -10.53
C LYS A 154 0.85 1.00 -11.04
N ASN A 155 -0.31 1.16 -10.42
CA ASN A 155 -1.36 2.10 -10.83
C ASN A 155 -1.99 2.77 -9.60
N THR A 156 -2.92 3.68 -9.84
CA THR A 156 -3.53 4.50 -8.80
C THR A 156 -4.82 3.91 -8.20
N GLU A 157 -5.24 2.69 -8.59
CA GLU A 157 -6.53 2.12 -8.18
C GLU A 157 -6.63 1.89 -6.66
N THR A 158 -5.53 1.45 -6.05
CA THR A 158 -5.47 1.24 -4.60
C THR A 158 -5.42 2.58 -3.85
N LEU A 159 -4.66 3.56 -4.34
CA LEU A 159 -4.67 4.91 -3.78
C LEU A 159 -6.07 5.54 -3.86
N LYS A 160 -6.72 5.42 -5.01
CA LYS A 160 -8.10 5.88 -5.22
C LYS A 160 -9.06 5.25 -4.21
N ALA A 161 -8.97 3.94 -4.00
CA ALA A 161 -9.79 3.25 -3.02
C ALA A 161 -9.57 3.75 -1.58
N MET A 162 -8.33 4.03 -1.18
CA MET A 162 -8.01 4.60 0.13
C MET A 162 -8.62 6.00 0.29
N LEU A 163 -8.42 6.88 -0.70
CA LEU A 163 -8.96 8.24 -0.70
C LEU A 163 -10.49 8.26 -0.70
N ASP A 164 -11.13 7.40 -1.50
CA ASP A 164 -12.60 7.26 -1.56
C ASP A 164 -13.21 6.81 -0.21
N ARG A 165 -12.39 6.29 0.70
CA ARG A 165 -12.78 5.84 2.05
C ARG A 165 -12.27 6.75 3.16
N GLY A 166 -11.87 7.97 2.83
CA GLY A 166 -11.59 9.01 3.81
C GLY A 166 -10.19 8.97 4.41
N SER A 167 -9.20 8.42 3.69
CA SER A 167 -7.81 8.67 4.04
C SER A 167 -7.54 10.16 4.01
N ASN A 168 -6.86 10.66 5.03
CA ASN A 168 -6.37 12.02 5.08
C ASN A 168 -5.31 12.18 3.99
N ILE A 169 -5.66 12.92 2.95
CA ILE A 169 -4.83 13.12 1.77
C ILE A 169 -3.51 13.87 2.09
N ASP A 170 -3.53 14.64 3.17
CA ASP A 170 -2.42 15.49 3.62
C ASP A 170 -1.67 14.87 4.82
N ILE A 171 -1.88 13.58 5.10
CA ILE A 171 -1.15 12.90 6.16
C ILE A 171 0.35 12.85 5.86
N THR A 172 1.16 13.11 6.88
CA THR A 172 2.62 13.15 6.76
C THR A 172 3.28 11.91 7.36
N ASP A 173 4.43 11.55 6.83
CA ASP A 173 5.32 10.56 7.45
C ASP A 173 6.14 11.18 8.60
N SER A 174 7.16 10.46 9.08
CA SER A 174 8.03 10.89 10.17
C SER A 174 8.99 12.04 9.83
N LEU A 175 9.09 12.44 8.56
CA LEU A 175 9.90 13.57 8.08
C LEU A 175 9.01 14.79 7.77
N GLY A 176 7.72 14.72 8.11
CA GLY A 176 6.73 15.72 7.74
C GLY A 176 6.37 15.68 6.25
N GLU A 177 6.85 14.71 5.48
CA GLU A 177 6.57 14.66 4.04
C GLU A 177 5.16 14.13 3.79
N THR A 178 4.40 14.84 2.96
CA THR A 178 3.10 14.36 2.50
C THR A 178 3.26 13.24 1.49
N LEU A 179 2.18 12.49 1.27
CA LEU A 179 2.12 11.50 0.20
C LEU A 179 2.37 12.12 -1.18
N LEU A 180 1.97 13.38 -1.38
CA LEU A 180 2.18 14.13 -2.62
C LEU A 180 3.67 14.43 -2.87
N ILE A 181 4.43 14.81 -1.85
CA ILE A 181 5.90 15.00 -1.96
C ILE A 181 6.56 13.67 -2.31
N ASN A 182 6.22 12.60 -1.58
CA ASN A 182 6.78 11.28 -1.83
C ASN A 182 6.44 10.76 -3.24
N ALA A 183 5.19 10.88 -3.70
CA ALA A 183 4.79 10.46 -5.04
C ALA A 183 5.63 11.14 -6.14
N PHE A 184 5.98 12.41 -5.95
CA PHE A 184 6.83 13.14 -6.88
C PHE A 184 8.27 12.61 -6.88
N ASP A 185 8.87 12.38 -5.72
CA ASP A 185 10.25 11.89 -5.60
C ASP A 185 10.42 10.45 -6.16
N PHE A 186 9.38 9.63 -6.03
CA PHE A 186 9.33 8.30 -6.63
C PHE A 186 9.05 8.33 -8.15
N HIS A 187 8.85 9.51 -8.74
CA HIS A 187 8.48 9.71 -10.15
C HIS A 187 7.13 9.06 -10.52
N SER A 188 6.27 8.83 -9.52
CA SER A 188 4.92 8.27 -9.67
C SER A 188 3.94 9.36 -10.09
N TYR A 189 4.15 9.94 -11.27
CA TYR A 189 3.42 11.13 -11.73
C TYR A 189 1.90 10.94 -11.83
N ASP A 190 1.41 9.74 -12.15
CA ASP A 190 -0.03 9.44 -12.11
C ASP A 190 -0.61 9.58 -10.69
N HIS A 191 0.17 9.23 -9.66
CA HIS A 191 -0.22 9.44 -8.26
C HIS A 191 -0.19 10.92 -7.91
N VAL A 192 0.80 11.68 -8.40
CA VAL A 192 0.86 13.14 -8.22
C VAL A 192 -0.39 13.81 -8.81
N PHE A 193 -0.76 13.46 -10.04
CA PHE A 193 -1.97 13.99 -10.68
C PHE A 193 -3.23 13.62 -9.91
N LEU A 194 -3.39 12.35 -9.52
CA LEU A 194 -4.54 11.93 -8.72
C LEU A 194 -4.62 12.70 -7.40
N LEU A 195 -3.52 12.86 -6.67
CA LEU A 195 -3.51 13.55 -5.38
C LEU A 195 -3.92 15.02 -5.54
N LEU A 196 -3.36 15.73 -6.53
CA LEU A 196 -3.73 17.11 -6.83
C LEU A 196 -5.22 17.22 -7.23
N GLU A 197 -5.69 16.34 -8.11
CA GLU A 197 -7.10 16.27 -8.53
C GLU A 197 -8.06 16.00 -7.36
N ARG A 198 -7.59 15.26 -6.35
CA ARG A 198 -8.35 14.95 -5.12
C ARG A 198 -8.19 16.01 -4.03
N GLY A 199 -7.49 17.10 -4.31
CA GLY A 199 -7.39 18.27 -3.43
C GLY A 199 -6.30 18.16 -2.37
N ALA A 200 -5.23 17.38 -2.60
CA ALA A 200 -4.04 17.42 -1.77
C ALA A 200 -3.46 18.84 -1.75
N ASP A 201 -3.05 19.34 -0.58
CA ASP A 201 -2.44 20.67 -0.46
C ASP A 201 -0.97 20.63 -0.92
N PRO A 202 -0.62 21.24 -2.07
CA PRO A 202 0.74 21.22 -2.59
C PRO A 202 1.72 22.13 -1.83
N ASP A 203 1.21 22.99 -0.95
CA ASP A 203 2.00 23.97 -0.19
C ASP A 203 2.41 23.45 1.20
N ILE A 204 1.95 22.26 1.62
CA ILE A 204 2.42 21.63 2.86
C ILE A 204 3.92 21.39 2.76
N ARG A 205 4.62 21.80 3.81
CA ARG A 205 6.08 21.69 3.93
C ARG A 205 6.43 20.53 4.86
N ALA A 206 7.36 19.71 4.40
CA ALA A 206 8.08 18.77 5.23
C ALA A 206 8.93 19.49 6.28
N ASP A 207 9.47 18.73 7.25
CA ASP A 207 10.22 19.29 8.39
C ASP A 207 11.48 20.04 7.95
N ASN A 208 12.04 19.66 6.80
CA ASN A 208 13.16 20.36 6.16
C ASN A 208 12.76 21.65 5.42
N GLY A 209 11.47 22.02 5.44
CA GLY A 209 10.89 23.20 4.82
C GLY A 209 10.49 23.03 3.34
N TRP A 210 10.63 21.84 2.75
CA TRP A 210 10.33 21.60 1.34
C TRP A 210 8.86 21.26 1.10
N ALA A 211 8.28 21.84 0.06
CA ALA A 211 6.98 21.47 -0.48
C ALA A 211 7.12 20.90 -1.92
N LEU A 212 6.04 20.38 -2.50
CA LEU A 212 6.02 19.84 -3.88
C LEU A 212 6.60 20.86 -4.88
N GLY A 213 6.20 22.13 -4.77
CA GLY A 213 6.67 23.18 -5.68
C GLY A 213 8.20 23.34 -5.66
N ASN A 214 8.84 23.25 -4.48
CA ASN A 214 10.29 23.36 -4.34
C ASN A 214 11.03 22.17 -5.00
N GLN A 215 10.53 20.95 -4.80
CA GLN A 215 11.04 19.74 -5.46
C GLN A 215 10.93 19.90 -6.99
N LEU A 216 9.73 20.23 -7.47
CA LEU A 216 9.42 20.40 -8.88
C LEU A 216 10.29 21.45 -9.58
N GLN A 217 10.50 22.61 -8.95
CA GLN A 217 11.35 23.66 -9.49
C GLN A 217 12.77 23.17 -9.77
N ARG A 218 13.37 22.43 -8.84
CA ARG A 218 14.72 21.89 -9.05
C ARG A 218 14.79 20.86 -10.15
N PHE A 219 13.78 20.01 -10.27
CA PHE A 219 13.72 19.03 -11.36
C PHE A 219 13.61 19.74 -12.71
N LEU A 220 12.74 20.75 -12.82
CA LEU A 220 12.61 21.57 -14.04
C LEU A 220 13.91 22.29 -14.42
N GLU A 221 14.66 22.82 -13.46
CA GLU A 221 15.94 23.50 -13.70
C GLU A 221 17.03 22.57 -14.24
N ARG A 222 16.96 21.27 -13.90
CA ARG A 222 17.94 20.25 -14.29
C ARG A 222 17.51 19.48 -15.56
N ALA A 223 16.22 19.39 -15.82
CA ALA A 223 15.67 18.63 -16.93
C ALA A 223 15.99 19.29 -18.29
N LYS A 224 16.26 18.45 -19.30
CA LYS A 224 16.48 18.91 -20.68
C LYS A 224 15.15 19.37 -21.28
N LYS A 225 15.06 20.63 -21.75
CA LYS A 225 13.81 21.28 -22.21
C LYS A 225 12.94 20.48 -23.19
N ASP A 226 13.52 19.64 -24.03
CA ASP A 226 12.77 18.85 -25.02
C ASP A 226 12.53 17.39 -24.62
N SER A 227 12.92 16.98 -23.40
CA SER A 227 12.70 15.62 -22.91
C SER A 227 11.25 15.37 -22.50
N ASP A 228 10.83 14.11 -22.51
CA ASP A 228 9.50 13.72 -22.01
C ASP A 228 9.37 13.97 -20.51
N GLU A 229 10.46 13.84 -19.76
CA GLU A 229 10.53 14.27 -18.36
C GLU A 229 10.18 15.76 -18.21
N TYR A 230 10.80 16.64 -18.99
CA TYR A 230 10.50 18.08 -18.91
C TYR A 230 9.02 18.37 -19.22
N LYS A 231 8.44 17.70 -20.23
CA LYS A 231 7.01 17.83 -20.54
C LYS A 231 6.14 17.38 -19.36
N ASN A 232 6.45 16.26 -18.73
CA ASN A 232 5.73 15.77 -17.55
C ASN A 232 5.84 16.74 -16.36
N LEU A 233 7.04 17.26 -16.08
CA LEU A 233 7.26 18.24 -15.02
C LEU A 233 6.48 19.55 -15.29
N ILE A 234 6.40 20.00 -16.54
CA ILE A 234 5.57 21.15 -16.92
C ILE A 234 4.08 20.85 -16.68
N ALA A 235 3.60 19.67 -17.06
CA ALA A 235 2.22 19.27 -16.80
C ALA A 235 1.89 19.19 -15.30
N ILE A 236 2.80 18.67 -14.48
CA ILE A 236 2.66 18.67 -13.01
C ILE A 236 2.63 20.10 -12.48
N LYS A 237 3.49 21.00 -12.97
CA LYS A 237 3.50 22.42 -12.58
C LYS A 237 2.16 23.08 -12.88
N GLU A 238 1.61 22.85 -14.07
CA GLU A 238 0.31 23.38 -14.47
C GLU A 238 -0.82 22.81 -13.61
N SER A 239 -0.76 21.52 -13.27
CA SER A 239 -1.73 20.90 -12.35
C SER A 239 -1.63 21.48 -10.94
N LEU A 240 -0.41 21.65 -10.41
CA LEU A 240 -0.14 22.26 -9.12
C LEU A 240 -0.76 23.66 -9.03
N ILE A 241 -0.51 24.51 -10.02
CA ILE A 241 -1.07 25.88 -10.07
C ILE A 241 -2.60 25.84 -10.14
N ARG A 242 -3.15 24.94 -10.97
CA ARG A 242 -4.60 24.77 -11.12
C ARG A 242 -5.29 24.39 -9.82
N HIS A 243 -4.63 23.61 -8.97
CA HIS A 243 -5.14 23.17 -7.67
C HIS A 243 -4.65 24.05 -6.51
N GLY A 244 -4.27 25.30 -6.79
CA GLY A 244 -4.03 26.33 -5.78
C GLY A 244 -2.61 26.43 -5.24
N GLY A 245 -1.68 25.61 -5.73
CA GLY A 245 -0.27 25.67 -5.31
C GLY A 245 0.46 26.91 -5.82
N LYS A 246 1.40 27.41 -5.01
CA LYS A 246 2.18 28.60 -5.34
C LYS A 246 3.26 28.32 -6.39
N TRP A 247 3.37 29.19 -7.39
CA TRP A 247 4.47 29.18 -8.35
C TRP A 247 4.97 30.59 -8.71
N PRO A 248 6.29 30.88 -8.64
CA PRO A 248 7.34 30.01 -8.09
C PRO A 248 7.11 29.70 -6.60
N PRO A 249 7.57 28.56 -6.09
CA PRO A 249 7.39 28.20 -4.69
C PRO A 249 8.19 29.17 -3.80
N GLU A 250 7.74 29.42 -2.58
CA GLU A 250 8.54 30.25 -1.67
C GLU A 250 9.86 29.52 -1.34
N PRO A 251 10.99 30.23 -1.23
CA PRO A 251 12.27 29.63 -0.91
C PRO A 251 12.26 28.89 0.41
N VAL A 252 12.95 27.75 0.46
CA VAL A 252 13.22 27.05 1.73
C VAL A 252 14.11 27.94 2.58
N LYS A 253 13.61 28.41 3.72
CA LYS A 253 14.41 29.18 4.68
C LYS A 253 15.46 28.23 5.26
N ARG A 254 16.72 28.39 4.89
CA ARG A 254 17.81 27.74 5.62
C ARG A 254 17.80 28.31 7.03
N GLY A 255 17.62 27.45 8.03
CA GLY A 255 17.82 27.84 9.42
C GLY A 255 19.19 28.49 9.53
N ILE A 256 19.22 29.73 10.03
CA ILE A 256 20.46 30.32 10.52
C ILE A 256 20.72 29.55 11.82
N GLU A 257 21.61 28.55 11.76
CA GLU A 257 22.31 28.06 12.94
C GLU A 257 23.26 29.14 13.46
#